data_AF-A0A2S8X010-F1
#
_entry.id   AF-A0A2S8X010-F1
#
_cell.length_a   1.000
_cell.length_b   1.000
_cell.length_c   1.000
_cell.angle_alpha   90.00
_cell.angle_beta   90.00
_cell.angle_gamma   90.00
#
_symmetry.space_group_name_H-M   'P 1'
#
loop_
_entity.id
_entity.type
_entity.pdbx_description
1 polymer ?
#
loop_
_entity_poly.entity_id
_entity_poly.type
_entity_poly.pdbx_seq_one_letter_code
_entity_poly.pdbx_strand_id
1 'polypeptide(L)'
;MDALTLKQKLQHIQSSNHSIDHEEQPYALALHMMKHIGSTDPVLRDELIYVTFATWIGQGVFSEDQLRHVLQLALDDQHLFYGIGEQGTDSVFTRTFSVLLLPPILNVDRQRPFLDKEDIAGIHHRLTTYLVCEKDVRGYVDDKGWAHAPAHAADAVEDLVQSPYLEQADLLELLHALTVKITESSVVYIHDEDQRIVHAVMTILRRNLLEQKDITVWIDTLHQGDQAVNRSLLETSHRNLNVRLFLQTLYLAIRTEEDEPFPAVRSLVLQALERDQ
;
A
#
# COMPACT_ATOMS: atom_id res chain seq x y z
N MET A 1 28.09 -1.17 -3.67
CA MET A 1 27.80 -1.27 -5.10
C MET A 1 27.06 0.00 -5.51
N ASP A 2 27.55 0.69 -6.55
CA ASP A 2 26.83 1.82 -7.16
C ASP A 2 25.63 1.33 -8.00
N ALA A 3 24.77 2.26 -8.42
CA ALA A 3 23.54 1.97 -9.12
C ALA A 3 23.75 1.30 -10.49
N LEU A 4 24.80 1.68 -11.23
CA LEU A 4 25.08 1.13 -12.56
C LEU A 4 25.51 -0.33 -12.47
N THR A 5 26.44 -0.62 -11.54
CA THR A 5 26.91 -1.98 -11.27
C THR A 5 25.76 -2.86 -10.78
N LEU A 6 24.89 -2.32 -9.91
CA LEU A 6 23.70 -3.04 -9.44
C LEU A 6 22.75 -3.35 -10.60
N LYS A 7 22.46 -2.37 -11.46
CA LYS A 7 21.58 -2.53 -12.62
C LYS A 7 22.06 -3.64 -13.54
N GLN A 8 23.34 -3.64 -13.91
CA GLN A 8 23.92 -4.67 -14.78
C GLN A 8 23.80 -6.07 -14.16
N LYS A 9 24.05 -6.17 -12.85
CA LYS A 9 23.94 -7.44 -12.13
C LYS A 9 22.50 -7.96 -12.09
N LEU A 10 21.53 -7.09 -11.81
CA LEU A 10 20.11 -7.46 -11.79
C LEU A 10 19.58 -7.80 -13.19
N GLN A 11 20.07 -7.14 -14.25
CA GLN A 11 19.74 -7.52 -15.64
C GLN A 11 20.20 -8.94 -15.96
N HIS A 12 21.38 -9.35 -15.48
CA HIS A 12 21.83 -10.72 -15.64
C HIS A 12 20.92 -11.70 -14.90
N ILE A 13 20.59 -11.42 -13.63
CA ILE A 13 19.65 -12.23 -12.83
C ILE A 13 18.29 -12.36 -13.53
N GLN A 14 17.73 -11.26 -14.02
CA GLN A 14 16.47 -11.24 -14.76
C GLN A 14 16.55 -12.11 -16.03
N SER A 15 17.64 -12.01 -16.80
CA SER A 15 17.87 -12.84 -18.01
C SER A 15 18.01 -14.33 -17.71
N SER A 16 18.40 -14.68 -16.48
CA SER A 16 18.50 -16.03 -15.96
C SER A 16 17.23 -16.46 -15.19
N ASN A 17 16.07 -15.85 -15.49
CA ASN A 17 14.78 -16.12 -14.83
C ASN A 17 14.82 -15.99 -13.30
N HIS A 18 15.59 -15.02 -12.80
CA HIS A 18 15.82 -14.77 -11.39
C HIS A 18 16.45 -15.94 -10.62
N SER A 19 17.14 -16.87 -11.31
CA SER A 19 17.87 -17.94 -10.64
C SER A 19 18.96 -17.40 -9.71
N ILE A 20 19.09 -18.04 -8.55
CA ILE A 20 20.15 -17.77 -7.57
C ILE A 20 21.43 -18.58 -7.83
N ASP A 21 21.44 -19.47 -8.83
CA ASP A 21 22.57 -20.38 -9.11
C ASP A 21 23.89 -19.65 -9.37
N HIS A 22 23.81 -18.38 -9.79
CA HIS A 22 24.94 -17.51 -10.08
C HIS A 22 25.14 -16.40 -9.03
N GLU A 23 24.37 -16.40 -7.95
CA GLU A 23 24.49 -15.44 -6.85
C GLU A 23 24.87 -16.14 -5.54
N GLU A 24 26.15 -16.03 -5.16
CA GLU A 24 26.65 -16.65 -3.93
C GLU A 24 26.14 -15.97 -2.65
N GLN A 25 25.74 -14.69 -2.72
CA GLN A 25 25.35 -13.88 -1.55
C GLN A 25 24.07 -13.07 -1.83
N PRO A 26 22.92 -13.74 -2.06
CA PRO A 26 21.68 -13.07 -2.46
C PRO A 26 21.20 -12.05 -1.41
N TYR A 27 21.43 -12.33 -0.13
CA TYR A 27 21.11 -11.41 0.93
C TYR A 27 21.97 -10.13 0.91
N ALA A 28 23.28 -10.25 0.66
CA ALA A 28 24.14 -9.07 0.54
C ALA A 28 23.73 -8.21 -0.67
N LEU A 29 23.28 -8.84 -1.76
CA LEU A 29 22.72 -8.12 -2.90
C LEU A 29 21.41 -7.42 -2.55
N ALA A 30 20.51 -8.07 -1.81
CA ALA A 30 19.27 -7.47 -1.32
C ALA A 30 19.52 -6.21 -0.47
N LEU A 31 20.57 -6.21 0.38
CA LEU A 31 20.96 -5.02 1.13
C LEU A 31 21.50 -3.89 0.23
N HIS A 32 22.08 -4.21 -0.94
CA HIS A 32 22.39 -3.20 -1.95
C HIS A 32 21.14 -2.70 -2.68
N MET A 33 20.19 -3.59 -2.97
CA MET A 33 18.90 -3.22 -3.56
C MET A 33 18.12 -2.26 -2.65
N MET A 34 18.07 -2.49 -1.33
CA MET A 34 17.46 -1.56 -0.37
C MET A 34 18.03 -0.15 -0.48
N LYS A 35 19.35 -0.01 -0.62
CA LYS A 35 20.01 1.31 -0.75
C LYS A 35 19.61 2.07 -2.02
N HIS A 36 19.10 1.38 -3.03
CA HIS A 36 18.69 1.94 -4.32
C HIS A 36 17.18 1.77 -4.57
N ILE A 37 16.39 1.41 -3.54
CA ILE A 37 14.97 1.10 -3.66
C ILE A 37 14.14 2.31 -4.14
N GLY A 38 14.64 3.53 -3.92
CA GLY A 38 14.04 4.77 -4.41
C GLY A 38 14.73 5.38 -5.63
N SER A 39 15.45 4.59 -6.43
CA SER A 39 16.13 5.06 -7.64
C SER A 39 15.17 5.81 -8.58
N THR A 40 15.60 6.92 -9.18
CA THR A 40 14.82 7.66 -10.18
C THR A 40 14.83 6.99 -11.56
N ASP A 41 15.72 6.01 -11.78
CA ASP A 41 15.72 5.14 -12.95
C ASP A 41 14.63 4.05 -12.77
N PRO A 42 13.50 4.12 -13.51
CA PRO A 42 12.38 3.20 -13.34
C PRO A 42 12.72 1.77 -13.75
N VAL A 43 13.68 1.57 -14.65
CA VAL A 43 14.13 0.21 -15.02
C VAL A 43 14.87 -0.41 -13.84
N LEU A 44 15.74 0.35 -13.17
CA LEU A 44 16.43 -0.16 -11.99
C LEU A 44 15.45 -0.42 -10.84
N ARG A 45 14.52 0.50 -10.59
CA ARG A 45 13.62 0.45 -9.45
C ARG A 45 12.50 -0.58 -9.63
N ASP A 46 11.71 -0.45 -10.69
CA ASP A 46 10.46 -1.17 -10.89
C ASP A 46 10.73 -2.54 -11.51
N GLU A 47 11.45 -2.57 -12.64
CA GLU A 47 11.63 -3.79 -13.44
C GLU A 47 12.68 -4.74 -12.87
N LEU A 48 13.64 -4.21 -12.09
CA LEU A 48 14.78 -4.97 -11.59
C LEU A 48 14.73 -5.16 -10.07
N ILE A 49 14.83 -4.09 -9.27
CA ILE A 49 14.88 -4.18 -7.80
C ILE A 49 13.60 -4.81 -7.26
N TYR A 50 12.44 -4.23 -7.58
CA TYR A 50 11.17 -4.73 -7.05
C TYR A 50 10.85 -6.14 -7.54
N VAL A 51 10.96 -6.41 -8.85
CA VAL A 51 10.69 -7.74 -9.40
C VAL A 51 11.63 -8.80 -8.82
N THR A 52 12.92 -8.48 -8.64
CA THR A 52 13.88 -9.41 -8.00
C THR A 52 13.50 -9.67 -6.56
N PHE A 53 13.16 -8.63 -5.78
CA PHE A 53 12.68 -8.80 -4.41
C PHE A 53 11.45 -9.70 -4.34
N ALA A 54 10.39 -9.36 -5.07
CA ALA A 54 9.14 -10.11 -5.06
C ALA A 54 9.36 -11.58 -5.47
N THR A 55 10.17 -11.81 -6.49
CA THR A 55 10.49 -13.17 -6.97
C THR A 55 11.30 -13.96 -5.95
N TRP A 56 12.38 -13.40 -5.41
CA TRP A 56 13.24 -14.10 -4.46
C TRP A 56 12.58 -14.34 -3.11
N ILE A 57 11.76 -13.41 -2.63
CA ILE A 57 10.93 -13.60 -1.44
C ILE A 57 9.96 -14.77 -1.67
N GLY A 58 9.22 -14.76 -2.79
CA GLY A 58 8.27 -15.83 -3.12
C GLY A 58 8.92 -17.20 -3.36
N GLN A 59 10.17 -17.24 -3.83
CA GLN A 59 10.96 -18.46 -4.00
C GLN A 59 11.61 -18.95 -2.69
N GLY A 60 11.47 -18.23 -1.58
CA GLY A 60 12.06 -18.61 -0.30
C GLY A 60 13.59 -18.51 -0.27
N VAL A 61 14.18 -17.62 -1.07
CA VAL A 61 15.65 -17.40 -1.13
C VAL A 61 16.19 -16.90 0.22
N PHE A 62 15.38 -16.14 0.96
CA PHE A 62 15.76 -15.55 2.23
C PHE A 62 15.28 -16.39 3.41
N SER A 63 16.13 -16.47 4.45
CA SER A 63 15.71 -16.97 5.77
C SER A 63 14.76 -16.00 6.47
N GLU A 64 14.06 -16.48 7.51
CA GLU A 64 13.12 -15.67 8.30
C GLU A 64 13.80 -14.47 8.96
N ASP A 65 15.01 -14.65 9.50
CA ASP A 65 15.80 -13.56 10.08
C ASP A 65 16.18 -12.49 9.03
N GLN A 66 16.50 -12.94 7.80
CA GLN A 66 16.80 -12.03 6.70
C GLN A 66 15.57 -11.26 6.24
N LEU A 67 14.40 -11.93 6.14
CA LEU A 67 13.13 -11.28 5.83
C LEU A 67 12.73 -10.28 6.91
N ARG A 68 12.88 -10.63 8.19
CA ARG A 68 12.63 -9.71 9.31
C ARG A 68 13.54 -8.48 9.23
N HIS A 69 14.82 -8.65 8.91
CA HIS A 69 15.71 -7.49 8.77
C HIS A 69 15.37 -6.63 7.53
N VAL A 70 15.02 -7.24 6.39
CA VAL A 70 14.57 -6.47 5.21
C VAL A 70 13.29 -5.69 5.52
N LEU A 71 12.33 -6.31 6.22
CA LEU A 71 11.12 -5.65 6.68
C LEU A 71 11.42 -4.48 7.62
N GLN A 72 12.34 -4.64 8.58
CA GLN A 72 12.77 -3.57 9.47
C GLN A 72 13.39 -2.40 8.71
N LEU A 73 14.23 -2.67 7.70
CA LEU A 73 14.78 -1.63 6.82
C LEU A 73 13.66 -0.92 6.05
N ALA A 74 12.76 -1.67 5.40
CA ALA A 74 11.66 -1.10 4.65
C ALA A 74 10.76 -0.18 5.50
N LEU A 75 10.60 -0.49 6.79
CA LEU A 75 9.79 0.31 7.71
C LEU A 75 10.53 1.50 8.32
N ASP A 76 11.85 1.60 8.24
CA ASP A 76 12.63 2.57 9.02
C ASP A 76 12.47 4.03 8.56
N ASP A 77 13.11 4.95 9.28
CA ASP A 77 13.02 6.39 9.02
C ASP A 77 13.82 6.84 7.77
N GLN A 78 14.73 6.00 7.29
CA GLN A 78 15.52 6.22 6.07
C GLN A 78 14.85 5.63 4.83
N HIS A 79 13.74 4.91 5.00
CA HIS A 79 12.98 4.25 3.95
C HIS A 79 11.51 4.71 3.95
N LEU A 80 10.65 4.11 4.78
CA LEU A 80 9.21 4.43 4.83
C LEU A 80 8.94 5.90 5.13
N PHE A 81 9.74 6.52 6.02
CA PHE A 81 9.55 7.92 6.41
C PHE A 81 10.59 8.88 5.81
N TYR A 82 11.34 8.44 4.80
CA TYR A 82 12.36 9.27 4.17
C TYR A 82 11.75 10.53 3.52
N GLY A 83 11.98 11.68 4.13
CA GLY A 83 11.38 12.95 3.69
C GLY A 83 9.85 12.96 3.75
N ILE A 84 9.24 12.22 4.69
CA ILE A 84 7.78 12.11 4.80
C ILE A 84 7.09 13.48 4.83
N GLY A 85 6.04 13.63 4.03
CA GLY A 85 5.28 14.87 3.88
C GLY A 85 5.80 15.81 2.78
N GLU A 86 7.00 15.58 2.24
CA GLU A 86 7.43 16.24 1.01
C GLU A 86 6.54 15.86 -0.17
N GLN A 87 6.34 16.81 -1.09
CA GLN A 87 5.57 16.64 -2.32
C GLN A 87 6.42 17.08 -3.52
N GLY A 88 6.32 16.35 -4.63
CA GLY A 88 6.97 16.72 -5.89
C GLY A 88 8.47 16.39 -5.96
N THR A 89 9.06 15.89 -4.87
CA THR A 89 10.46 15.48 -4.80
C THR A 89 10.62 13.99 -5.14
N ASP A 90 11.86 13.55 -5.34
CA ASP A 90 12.16 12.15 -5.64
C ASP A 90 12.18 11.26 -4.38
N SER A 91 12.03 11.84 -3.19
CA SER A 91 11.98 11.08 -1.93
C SER A 91 10.76 10.15 -1.87
N VAL A 92 9.70 10.45 -2.64
CA VAL A 92 8.51 9.59 -2.76
C VAL A 92 8.87 8.17 -3.21
N PHE A 93 9.81 7.99 -4.15
CA PHE A 93 10.14 6.66 -4.68
C PHE A 93 10.72 5.75 -3.60
N THR A 94 11.55 6.30 -2.69
CA THR A 94 12.05 5.52 -1.56
C THR A 94 10.90 5.06 -0.68
N ARG A 95 10.00 5.97 -0.29
CA ARG A 95 8.89 5.64 0.62
C ARG A 95 7.92 4.63 -0.01
N THR A 96 7.54 4.85 -1.27
CA THR A 96 6.51 4.05 -1.93
C THR A 96 6.98 2.67 -2.33
N PHE A 97 8.25 2.48 -2.67
CA PHE A 97 8.79 1.14 -2.92
C PHE A 97 9.15 0.40 -1.65
N SER A 98 9.44 1.13 -0.56
CA SER A 98 9.61 0.52 0.76
C SER A 98 8.29 -0.07 1.28
N VAL A 99 7.17 0.66 1.15
CA VAL A 99 5.86 0.11 1.52
C VAL A 99 5.41 -1.03 0.59
N LEU A 100 5.73 -0.97 -0.71
CA LEU A 100 5.41 -2.04 -1.68
C LEU A 100 6.18 -3.35 -1.40
N LEU A 101 7.23 -3.31 -0.58
CA LEU A 101 7.96 -4.52 -0.19
C LEU A 101 7.26 -5.32 0.92
N LEU A 102 6.31 -4.73 1.65
CA LEU A 102 5.57 -5.40 2.72
C LEU A 102 4.71 -6.57 2.19
N PRO A 103 3.87 -6.42 1.15
CA PRO A 103 3.03 -7.49 0.61
C PRO A 103 3.73 -8.84 0.41
N PRO A 104 4.84 -8.97 -0.35
CA PRO A 104 5.48 -10.26 -0.54
C PRO A 104 6.03 -10.87 0.76
N ILE A 105 6.50 -10.06 1.71
CA ILE A 105 7.01 -10.54 3.01
C ILE A 105 5.85 -11.06 3.88
N LEU A 106 4.76 -10.30 3.96
CA LEU A 106 3.56 -10.68 4.69
C LEU A 106 2.88 -11.91 4.08
N ASN A 107 2.98 -12.09 2.76
CA ASN A 107 2.51 -13.28 2.09
C ASN A 107 3.31 -14.53 2.53
N VAL A 108 4.64 -14.42 2.62
CA VAL A 108 5.48 -15.51 3.15
C VAL A 108 5.11 -15.81 4.60
N ASP A 109 4.93 -14.80 5.45
CA ASP A 109 4.50 -15.00 6.84
C ASP A 109 3.16 -15.74 6.93
N ARG A 110 2.19 -15.40 6.06
CA ARG A 110 0.90 -16.09 6.00
C ARG A 110 1.04 -17.58 5.68
N GLN A 111 1.98 -17.94 4.81
CA GLN A 111 2.22 -19.32 4.40
C GLN A 111 3.10 -20.08 5.41
N ARG A 112 4.09 -19.40 5.97
CA ARG A 112 5.06 -19.91 6.94
C ARG A 112 5.27 -18.83 8.02
N PRO A 113 4.47 -18.85 9.10
CA PRO A 113 4.52 -17.82 10.13
C PRO A 113 5.89 -17.69 10.76
N PHE A 114 6.44 -16.48 10.74
CA PHE A 114 7.70 -16.13 11.38
C PHE A 114 7.62 -14.79 12.12
N LEU A 115 6.62 -13.95 11.87
CA LEU A 115 6.35 -12.70 12.58
C LEU A 115 5.43 -12.96 13.79
N ASP A 116 5.75 -12.32 14.91
CA ASP A 116 4.93 -12.39 16.13
C ASP A 116 3.94 -11.23 16.24
N LYS A 117 3.20 -11.16 17.36
CA LYS A 117 2.19 -10.12 17.58
C LYS A 117 2.83 -8.73 17.63
N GLU A 118 4.00 -8.61 18.24
CA GLU A 118 4.76 -7.37 18.37
C GLU A 118 5.27 -6.88 17.01
N ASP A 119 5.78 -7.77 16.17
CA ASP A 119 6.15 -7.50 14.79
C ASP A 119 4.94 -6.93 14.01
N ILE A 120 3.79 -7.60 14.04
CA ILE A 120 2.57 -7.16 13.34
C ILE A 120 2.04 -5.82 13.86
N ALA A 121 2.04 -5.61 15.18
CA ALA A 121 1.65 -4.33 15.78
C ALA A 121 2.58 -3.18 15.33
N GLY A 122 3.88 -3.45 15.21
CA GLY A 122 4.85 -2.49 14.69
C GLY A 122 4.60 -2.11 13.24
N ILE A 123 4.27 -3.09 12.38
CA ILE A 123 3.92 -2.84 10.97
C ILE A 123 2.64 -2.01 10.90
N HIS A 124 1.59 -2.39 11.63
CA HIS A 124 0.32 -1.67 11.69
C HIS A 124 0.52 -0.21 12.09
N HIS A 125 1.23 0.05 13.19
CA HIS A 125 1.46 1.41 13.65
C HIS A 125 2.17 2.27 12.59
N ARG A 126 3.24 1.75 11.98
CA ARG A 126 4.03 2.48 10.99
C ARG A 126 3.27 2.68 9.68
N LEU A 127 2.49 1.70 9.22
CA LEU A 127 1.70 1.80 8.00
C LEU A 127 0.54 2.79 8.15
N THR A 128 -0.18 2.75 9.27
CA THR A 128 -1.23 3.73 9.63
C THR A 128 -0.66 5.14 9.66
N THR A 129 0.51 5.32 10.30
CA THR A 129 1.22 6.61 10.34
C THR A 129 1.60 7.08 8.94
N TYR A 130 2.16 6.21 8.11
CA TYR A 130 2.54 6.52 6.73
C TYR A 130 1.34 6.98 5.90
N LEU A 131 0.21 6.28 5.95
CA LEU A 131 -1.02 6.67 5.26
C LEU A 131 -1.47 8.09 5.65
N VAL A 132 -1.43 8.45 6.93
CA VAL A 132 -1.85 9.79 7.38
C VAL A 132 -0.86 10.88 6.97
N CYS A 133 0.44 10.60 7.12
CA CYS A 133 1.50 11.58 6.95
C CYS A 133 1.93 11.80 5.48
N GLU A 134 1.80 10.79 4.62
CA GLU A 134 2.17 10.91 3.21
C GLU A 134 1.28 11.94 2.51
N LYS A 135 1.92 12.87 1.77
CA LYS A 135 1.22 13.93 1.02
C LYS A 135 1.50 13.86 -0.47
N ASP A 136 2.53 13.15 -0.91
CA ASP A 136 2.79 12.92 -2.32
C ASP A 136 1.93 11.75 -2.82
N VAL A 137 0.89 12.09 -3.55
CA VAL A 137 -0.13 11.16 -4.08
C VAL A 137 -0.01 11.00 -5.59
N ARG A 138 1.12 11.40 -6.19
CA ARG A 138 1.34 11.23 -7.64
C ARG A 138 1.30 9.75 -8.02
N GLY A 139 0.61 9.41 -9.10
CA GLY A 139 0.59 8.06 -9.66
C GLY A 139 1.83 7.78 -10.51
N TYR A 140 1.80 8.18 -11.78
CA TYR A 140 2.94 8.11 -12.70
C TYR A 140 3.69 9.45 -12.80
N VAL A 141 5.02 9.42 -12.80
CA VAL A 141 5.88 10.58 -13.02
C VAL A 141 6.64 10.39 -14.32
N ASP A 142 6.50 11.34 -15.24
CA ASP A 142 7.19 11.32 -16.53
C ASP A 142 8.70 11.09 -16.36
N ASP A 143 9.26 10.23 -17.22
CA ASP A 143 10.65 9.77 -17.23
C ASP A 143 11.14 9.03 -15.97
N LYS A 144 10.35 8.98 -14.89
CA LYS A 144 10.73 8.38 -13.60
C LYS A 144 9.87 7.19 -13.19
N GLY A 145 8.74 6.95 -13.83
CA GLY A 145 7.86 5.80 -13.58
C GLY A 145 6.90 5.99 -12.40
N TRP A 146 6.50 4.90 -11.76
CA TRP A 146 5.49 4.90 -10.70
C TRP A 146 6.00 5.52 -9.40
N ALA A 147 5.29 6.51 -8.86
CA ALA A 147 5.40 6.92 -7.46
C ALA A 147 4.34 6.16 -6.65
N HIS A 148 3.06 6.38 -6.97
CA HIS A 148 1.92 5.50 -6.66
C HIS A 148 1.72 5.19 -5.16
N ALA A 149 1.93 6.19 -4.31
CA ALA A 149 1.90 6.04 -2.85
C ALA A 149 0.58 5.47 -2.30
N PRO A 150 -0.61 5.96 -2.70
CA PRO A 150 -1.87 5.45 -2.16
C PRO A 150 -2.10 3.98 -2.51
N ALA A 151 -1.75 3.60 -3.74
CA ALA A 151 -1.91 2.24 -4.25
C ALA A 151 -0.95 1.24 -3.60
N HIS A 152 0.34 1.59 -3.46
CA HIS A 152 1.29 0.70 -2.79
C HIS A 152 0.98 0.54 -1.30
N ALA A 153 0.49 1.60 -0.66
CA ALA A 153 0.02 1.53 0.71
C ALA A 153 -1.20 0.62 0.85
N ALA A 154 -2.16 0.70 -0.10
CA ALA A 154 -3.36 -0.13 -0.10
C ALA A 154 -3.01 -1.62 -0.19
N ASP A 155 -2.08 -2.03 -1.05
CA ASP A 155 -1.62 -3.42 -1.11
C ASP A 155 -0.99 -3.88 0.21
N ALA A 156 -0.17 -3.03 0.83
CA ALA A 156 0.42 -3.34 2.13
C ALA A 156 -0.66 -3.50 3.21
N VAL A 157 -1.73 -2.68 3.17
CA VAL A 157 -2.88 -2.84 4.07
C VAL A 157 -3.59 -4.16 3.77
N GLU A 158 -3.87 -4.48 2.51
CA GLU A 158 -4.55 -5.72 2.09
C GLU A 158 -3.85 -6.97 2.61
N ASP A 159 -2.53 -7.04 2.51
CA ASP A 159 -1.77 -8.17 3.04
C ASP A 159 -1.65 -8.15 4.57
N LEU A 160 -1.51 -6.98 5.19
CA LEU A 160 -1.40 -6.83 6.64
C LEU A 160 -2.69 -7.28 7.33
N VAL A 161 -3.85 -6.85 6.83
CA VAL A 161 -5.17 -7.10 7.45
C VAL A 161 -5.56 -8.57 7.47
N GLN A 162 -4.84 -9.44 6.78
CA GLN A 162 -5.06 -10.87 6.81
C GLN A 162 -4.31 -11.55 7.99
N SER A 163 -3.49 -10.82 8.75
CA SER A 163 -2.85 -11.36 9.95
C SER A 163 -3.89 -11.66 11.06
N PRO A 164 -3.83 -12.83 11.71
CA PRO A 164 -4.75 -13.18 12.79
C PRO A 164 -4.52 -12.36 14.07
N TYR A 165 -3.39 -11.64 14.18
CA TYR A 165 -3.07 -10.82 15.34
C TYR A 165 -3.77 -9.46 15.38
N LEU A 166 -4.38 -9.03 14.26
CA LEU A 166 -5.14 -7.79 14.19
C LEU A 166 -6.57 -8.00 14.67
N GLU A 167 -7.00 -7.09 15.52
CA GLU A 167 -8.30 -7.05 16.18
C GLU A 167 -9.18 -5.94 15.58
N GLN A 168 -10.44 -5.84 16.04
CA GLN A 168 -11.42 -4.87 15.52
C GLN A 168 -10.89 -3.42 15.53
N ALA A 169 -10.21 -3.01 16.61
CA ALA A 169 -9.66 -1.66 16.73
C ALA A 169 -8.61 -1.37 15.65
N ASP A 170 -7.71 -2.32 15.39
CA ASP A 170 -6.65 -2.17 14.38
C ASP A 170 -7.23 -2.01 12.98
N LEU A 171 -8.28 -2.78 12.66
CA LEU A 171 -8.99 -2.71 11.38
C LEU A 171 -9.70 -1.36 11.19
N LEU A 172 -10.28 -0.79 12.25
CA LEU A 172 -10.90 0.54 12.20
C LEU A 172 -9.85 1.64 12.00
N GLU A 173 -8.70 1.54 12.66
CA GLU A 173 -7.60 2.49 12.45
C GLU A 173 -7.10 2.49 11.00
N LEU A 174 -6.96 1.30 10.39
CA LEU A 174 -6.59 1.18 8.98
C LEU A 174 -7.67 1.74 8.04
N LEU A 175 -8.96 1.51 8.31
CA LEU A 175 -10.05 2.12 7.53
C LEU A 175 -10.02 3.65 7.61
N HIS A 176 -9.80 4.22 8.80
CA HIS A 176 -9.67 5.67 8.95
C HIS A 176 -8.43 6.22 8.25
N ALA A 177 -7.31 5.50 8.27
CA ALA A 177 -6.12 5.89 7.56
C ALA A 177 -6.32 5.85 6.03
N LEU A 178 -7.03 4.83 5.50
CA LEU A 178 -7.42 4.77 4.09
C LEU A 178 -8.39 5.89 3.71
N THR A 179 -9.28 6.33 4.61
CA THR A 179 -10.16 7.49 4.37
C THR A 179 -9.37 8.74 3.98
N VAL A 180 -8.18 8.95 4.55
CA VAL A 180 -7.29 10.07 4.16
C VAL A 180 -6.94 10.01 2.68
N LYS A 181 -6.74 8.80 2.13
CA LYS A 181 -6.42 8.61 0.70
C LYS A 181 -7.66 8.64 -0.18
N ILE A 182 -8.77 8.06 0.26
CA ILE A 182 -10.05 8.08 -0.46
C ILE A 182 -10.55 9.53 -0.63
N THR A 183 -10.35 10.36 0.40
CA THR A 183 -10.81 11.76 0.43
C THR A 183 -9.73 12.76 0.00
N GLU A 184 -8.67 12.29 -0.67
CA GLU A 184 -7.63 13.14 -1.24
C GLU A 184 -8.25 14.17 -2.21
N SER A 185 -7.77 15.41 -2.11
CA SER A 185 -8.37 16.56 -2.79
C SER A 185 -7.42 17.30 -3.73
N SER A 186 -6.11 17.06 -3.63
CA SER A 186 -5.11 17.72 -4.48
C SER A 186 -5.16 17.22 -5.93
N VAL A 187 -5.50 15.95 -6.15
CA VAL A 187 -5.56 15.29 -7.47
C VAL A 187 -6.76 14.36 -7.58
N VAL A 188 -7.11 13.99 -8.81
CA VAL A 188 -8.02 12.87 -9.09
C VAL A 188 -7.16 11.64 -9.41
N TYR A 189 -7.53 10.50 -8.85
CA TYR A 189 -6.88 9.23 -9.16
C TYR A 189 -7.28 8.73 -10.54
N ILE A 190 -6.28 8.28 -11.32
CA ILE A 190 -6.45 7.85 -12.71
C ILE A 190 -5.58 6.62 -13.07
N HIS A 191 -4.92 6.01 -12.10
CA HIS A 191 -3.99 4.88 -12.28
C HIS A 191 -4.39 3.68 -11.41
N ASP A 192 -5.69 3.43 -11.24
CA ASP A 192 -6.26 2.35 -10.44
C ASP A 192 -5.97 2.43 -8.93
N GLU A 193 -5.63 3.63 -8.41
CA GLU A 193 -5.48 3.83 -6.96
C GLU A 193 -6.77 3.49 -6.20
N ASP A 194 -7.93 3.84 -6.77
CA ASP A 194 -9.25 3.53 -6.19
C ASP A 194 -9.51 2.02 -6.13
N GLN A 195 -9.19 1.28 -7.19
CA GLN A 195 -9.38 -0.17 -7.23
C GLN A 195 -8.51 -0.89 -6.19
N ARG A 196 -7.25 -0.48 -6.03
CA ARG A 196 -6.34 -1.07 -5.03
C ARG A 196 -6.78 -0.75 -3.61
N ILE A 197 -7.26 0.46 -3.35
CA ILE A 197 -7.87 0.81 -2.06
C ILE A 197 -9.14 -0.03 -1.81
N VAL A 198 -9.96 -0.27 -2.83
CA VAL A 198 -11.15 -1.15 -2.70
C VAL A 198 -10.78 -2.56 -2.29
N HIS A 199 -9.72 -3.15 -2.86
CA HIS A 199 -9.27 -4.49 -2.45
C HIS A 199 -8.88 -4.53 -0.96
N ALA A 200 -8.11 -3.54 -0.50
CA ALA A 200 -7.74 -3.42 0.91
C ALA A 200 -8.97 -3.32 1.83
N VAL A 201 -9.93 -2.46 1.49
CA VAL A 201 -11.18 -2.29 2.24
C VAL A 201 -12.02 -3.57 2.23
N MET A 202 -12.14 -4.24 1.08
CA MET A 202 -12.85 -5.52 0.99
C MET A 202 -12.24 -6.58 1.89
N THR A 203 -10.91 -6.66 1.95
CA THR A 203 -10.22 -7.62 2.81
C THR A 203 -10.41 -7.29 4.29
N ILE A 204 -10.45 -6.01 4.66
CA ILE A 204 -10.85 -5.58 6.02
C ILE A 204 -12.28 -6.03 6.34
N LEU A 205 -13.24 -5.72 5.47
CA LEU A 205 -14.65 -6.07 5.69
C LEU A 205 -14.86 -7.58 5.77
N ARG A 206 -14.14 -8.35 4.95
CA ARG A 206 -14.18 -9.82 4.93
C ARG A 206 -13.68 -10.46 6.23
N ARG A 207 -12.87 -9.75 7.03
CA ARG A 207 -12.52 -10.23 8.39
C ARG A 207 -13.75 -10.35 9.28
N ASN A 208 -14.84 -9.65 8.97
CA ASN A 208 -16.12 -9.69 9.67
C ASN A 208 -15.98 -9.50 11.19
N LEU A 209 -15.05 -8.63 11.60
CA LEU A 209 -14.84 -8.24 13.00
C LEU A 209 -15.47 -6.87 13.32
N LEU A 210 -15.86 -6.12 12.30
CA LEU A 210 -16.47 -4.80 12.45
C LEU A 210 -17.98 -4.95 12.63
N GLU A 211 -18.56 -4.20 13.57
CA GLU A 211 -20.01 -4.15 13.70
C GLU A 211 -20.61 -3.28 12.57
N GLN A 212 -21.87 -3.54 12.21
CA GLN A 212 -22.58 -2.74 11.21
C GLN A 212 -22.56 -1.24 11.52
N LYS A 213 -22.64 -0.87 12.81
CA LYS A 213 -22.57 0.53 13.26
C LYS A 213 -21.22 1.17 12.90
N ASP A 214 -20.13 0.42 13.00
CA ASP A 214 -18.78 0.92 12.74
C ASP A 214 -18.61 1.19 11.25
N ILE A 215 -19.11 0.26 10.41
CA ILE A 215 -19.14 0.39 8.95
C ILE A 215 -19.99 1.58 8.52
N THR A 216 -21.18 1.76 9.11
CA THR A 216 -22.05 2.91 8.81
C THR A 216 -21.36 4.22 9.15
N VAL A 217 -20.78 4.33 10.36
CA VAL A 217 -20.05 5.54 10.79
C VAL A 217 -18.89 5.81 9.84
N TRP A 218 -18.11 4.80 9.48
CA TRP A 218 -16.99 4.95 8.54
C TRP A 218 -17.44 5.45 7.16
N ILE A 219 -18.49 4.85 6.56
CA ILE A 219 -19.01 5.30 5.26
C ILE A 219 -19.49 6.76 5.36
N ASP A 220 -20.18 7.13 6.43
CA ASP A 220 -20.62 8.52 6.64
C ASP A 220 -19.44 9.49 6.75
N THR A 221 -18.27 9.06 7.27
CA THR A 221 -17.06 9.91 7.31
C THR A 221 -16.51 10.25 5.92
N LEU A 222 -16.77 9.43 4.89
CA LEU A 222 -16.34 9.70 3.52
C LEU A 222 -17.06 10.93 2.95
N HIS A 223 -18.28 11.22 3.41
CA HIS A 223 -19.07 12.40 3.03
C HIS A 223 -18.84 13.59 3.94
N GLN A 224 -18.51 13.34 5.20
CA GLN A 224 -18.09 14.37 6.16
C GLN A 224 -16.69 14.86 5.76
N GLY A 225 -16.64 15.71 4.75
CA GLY A 225 -15.45 16.51 4.50
C GLY A 225 -15.12 17.22 5.80
N ASP A 226 -13.84 17.18 6.19
CA ASP A 226 -13.30 18.17 7.13
C ASP A 226 -13.96 19.49 6.77
N GLN A 227 -14.69 20.10 7.70
CA GLN A 227 -15.21 21.46 7.55
C GLN A 227 -14.05 22.46 7.56
N ALA A 228 -12.96 22.13 6.87
CA ALA A 228 -11.86 22.99 6.57
C ALA A 228 -12.41 24.11 5.70
N VAL A 229 -12.58 25.25 6.35
CA VAL A 229 -13.19 26.50 5.88
C VAL A 229 -12.54 27.08 4.61
N ASN A 230 -11.57 26.41 3.97
CA ASN A 230 -10.70 26.99 2.94
C ASN A 230 -10.41 26.11 1.70
N ARG A 231 -11.13 25.00 1.41
CA ARG A 231 -10.91 24.26 0.14
C ARG A 231 -11.39 25.08 -1.06
N SER A 232 -10.61 25.08 -2.13
CA SER A 232 -11.05 25.60 -3.43
C SER A 232 -12.17 24.75 -4.03
N LEU A 233 -12.91 25.32 -4.98
CA LEU A 233 -13.92 24.58 -5.74
C LEU A 233 -13.31 23.37 -6.47
N LEU A 234 -12.09 23.52 -6.99
CA LEU A 234 -11.38 22.45 -7.70
C LEU A 234 -11.06 21.28 -6.76
N GLU A 235 -10.46 21.57 -5.60
CA GLU A 235 -10.13 20.54 -4.59
C GLU A 235 -11.39 19.83 -4.09
N THR A 236 -12.48 20.58 -3.91
CA THR A 236 -13.78 20.02 -3.54
C THR A 236 -14.29 19.07 -4.63
N SER A 237 -14.19 19.46 -5.91
CA SER A 237 -14.57 18.60 -7.03
C SER A 237 -13.68 17.35 -7.15
N HIS A 238 -12.36 17.47 -6.98
CA HIS A 238 -11.44 16.33 -6.99
C HIS A 238 -11.78 15.32 -5.90
N ARG A 239 -11.92 15.80 -4.65
CA ARG A 239 -12.32 14.97 -3.52
C ARG A 239 -13.62 14.23 -3.78
N ASN A 240 -14.67 14.96 -4.20
CA ASN A 240 -15.98 14.36 -4.44
C ASN A 240 -15.92 13.33 -5.55
N LEU A 241 -15.10 13.55 -6.59
CA LEU A 241 -14.88 12.56 -7.63
C LEU A 241 -14.15 11.32 -7.11
N ASN A 242 -13.08 11.47 -6.33
CA ASN A 242 -12.36 10.33 -5.74
C ASN A 242 -13.25 9.48 -4.83
N VAL A 243 -14.03 10.13 -3.95
CA VAL A 243 -14.99 9.44 -3.07
C VAL A 243 -16.04 8.70 -3.89
N ARG A 244 -16.62 9.36 -4.89
CA ARG A 244 -17.64 8.74 -5.75
C ARG A 244 -17.07 7.56 -6.55
N LEU A 245 -15.88 7.70 -7.14
CA LEU A 245 -15.21 6.62 -7.87
C LEU A 245 -14.95 5.43 -6.94
N PHE A 246 -14.36 5.67 -5.77
CA PHE A 246 -14.14 4.64 -4.76
C PHE A 246 -15.43 3.90 -4.39
N LEU A 247 -16.52 4.62 -4.09
CA LEU A 247 -17.80 4.01 -3.72
C LEU A 247 -18.44 3.22 -4.87
N GLN A 248 -18.34 3.72 -6.11
CA GLN A 248 -18.80 2.99 -7.29
C GLN A 248 -18.00 1.70 -7.52
N THR A 249 -16.67 1.80 -7.43
CA THR A 249 -15.76 0.65 -7.56
C THR A 249 -16.02 -0.37 -6.45
N LEU A 250 -16.18 0.06 -5.20
CA LEU A 250 -16.52 -0.79 -4.07
C LEU A 250 -17.86 -1.51 -4.30
N TYR A 251 -18.92 -0.77 -4.67
CA TYR A 251 -20.24 -1.34 -4.95
C TYR A 251 -20.17 -2.43 -6.02
N LEU A 252 -19.47 -2.16 -7.12
CA LEU A 252 -19.30 -3.12 -8.22
C LEU A 252 -18.50 -4.36 -7.78
N ALA A 253 -17.46 -4.17 -6.98
CA ALA A 253 -16.61 -5.26 -6.51
C ALA A 253 -17.35 -6.20 -5.54
N ILE A 254 -18.21 -5.67 -4.67
CA ILE A 254 -18.98 -6.46 -3.69
C ILE A 254 -20.37 -6.86 -4.20
N ARG A 255 -20.73 -6.55 -5.46
CA ARG A 255 -22.11 -6.69 -5.98
C ARG A 255 -22.67 -8.11 -5.88
N THR A 256 -21.80 -9.12 -5.93
CA THR A 256 -22.14 -10.54 -5.88
C THR A 256 -21.76 -11.24 -4.57
N GLU A 257 -21.15 -10.53 -3.61
CA GLU A 257 -20.72 -11.13 -2.34
C GLU A 257 -21.94 -11.39 -1.43
N GLU A 258 -22.30 -12.64 -1.18
CA GLU A 258 -23.50 -12.96 -0.37
C GLU A 258 -23.22 -13.03 1.14
N ASP A 259 -21.97 -13.22 1.53
CA ASP A 259 -21.54 -13.34 2.92
C ASP A 259 -21.57 -11.99 3.66
N GLU A 260 -21.86 -12.03 4.96
CA GLU A 260 -21.75 -10.83 5.82
C GLU A 260 -20.29 -10.31 5.85
N PRO A 261 -20.06 -8.99 5.88
CA PRO A 261 -21.06 -7.92 6.01
C PRO A 261 -21.55 -7.34 4.66
N PHE A 262 -21.23 -7.97 3.53
CA PHE A 262 -21.35 -7.36 2.20
C PHE A 262 -22.78 -6.97 1.78
N PRO A 263 -23.86 -7.73 2.11
CA PRO A 263 -25.22 -7.28 1.86
C PRO A 263 -25.55 -5.92 2.51
N ALA A 264 -25.19 -5.74 3.79
CA ALA A 264 -25.40 -4.49 4.50
C ALA A 264 -24.52 -3.36 3.93
N VAL A 265 -23.25 -3.65 3.64
CA VAL A 265 -22.31 -2.69 3.04
C VAL A 265 -22.83 -2.19 1.69
N ARG A 266 -23.36 -3.07 0.82
CA ARG A 266 -23.97 -2.66 -0.46
C ARG A 266 -25.09 -1.64 -0.28
N SER A 267 -25.99 -1.89 0.66
CA SER A 267 -27.09 -0.95 0.95
C SER A 267 -26.57 0.40 1.45
N LEU A 268 -25.56 0.40 2.32
CA LEU A 268 -24.94 1.62 2.83
C LEU A 268 -24.24 2.41 1.72
N VAL A 269 -23.44 1.73 0.88
CA VAL A 269 -22.74 2.35 -0.25
C VAL A 269 -23.74 2.94 -1.26
N LEU A 270 -24.82 2.23 -1.56
CA LEU A 270 -25.85 2.73 -2.48
C LEU A 270 -26.54 3.99 -1.94
N GLN A 271 -26.91 4.00 -0.65
CA GLN A 271 -27.46 5.19 0.01
C GLN A 271 -26.46 6.35 -0.01
N ALA A 272 -25.17 6.07 0.17
CA ALA A 272 -24.12 7.08 0.16
C ALA A 272 -23.95 7.70 -1.24
N LEU A 273 -24.00 6.88 -2.31
CA LEU A 273 -23.95 7.35 -3.71
C LEU A 273 -25.17 8.18 -4.12
N GLU A 274 -26.35 7.91 -3.56
CA GLU A 274 -27.57 8.68 -3.83
C GLU A 274 -27.55 10.08 -3.19
N ARG A 275 -26.76 10.30 -2.14
CA ARG A 275 -26.58 11.63 -1.50
C ARG A 275 -25.77 12.60 -2.35
N ASP A 276 -24.95 12.08 -3.27
CA ASP A 276 -24.05 12.87 -4.13
C ASP A 276 -24.69 13.29 -5.47
N GLN A 277 -25.97 12.96 -5.70
CA GLN A 277 -26.78 13.34 -6.88
C GLN A 277 -27.60 14.60 -6.63
#